data_AF-A0A7L3H9G9-F1
#
_entry.id   AF-A0A7L3H9G9-F1
#
_cell.length_a   1.000
_cell.length_b   1.000
_cell.length_c   1.000
_cell.angle_alpha   90.00
_cell.angle_beta   90.00
_cell.angle_gamma   90.00
#
_symmetry.space_group_name_H-M   'P 1'
#
loop_
_entity.id
_entity.type
_entity.pdbx_description
1 polymer ?
#
loop_
_entity_poly.entity_id
_entity_poly.type
_entity_poly.pdbx_seq_one_letter_code
_entity_poly.pdbx_strand_id
1 'polypeptide(L)'
;AGRCSDKMATARRAQLVLGHLAGAAPGPGASPRAVPCAGGPPRANSPDDVVVVHGRRTAIGRARRGGFKDTTPDELLAAVMAAVLQDVNLRPEVLGDICVGNVLQPGAGALIARVGQFLSGIPETVPCSSVNRQCSSGLQAIINIAGSLNGAIQIFLVFSVETMSLRSANNPGDISSNMMDNPKARDCLIPMGITSENVAEKFGVSRQKQDAFALASQQK
;
A
#
# COMPACT_ATOMS: atom_id res chain seq x y z
N ALA A 1 -2.55 -4.80 35.73
CA ALA A 1 -3.13 -3.55 35.21
C ALA A 1 -2.72 -3.27 33.75
N GLY A 2 -1.43 -3.27 33.38
CA GLY A 2 -0.96 -2.91 32.01
C GLY A 2 -1.54 -3.73 30.85
N ARG A 3 -1.56 -5.07 30.95
CA ARG A 3 -2.08 -5.96 29.88
C ARG A 3 -3.56 -5.78 29.52
N CYS A 4 -4.38 -5.26 30.44
CA CYS A 4 -5.80 -5.01 30.18
C CYS A 4 -6.00 -3.66 29.47
N SER A 5 -5.21 -2.65 29.86
CA SER A 5 -5.19 -1.33 29.22
C SER A 5 -4.71 -1.42 27.76
N ASP A 6 -3.67 -2.20 27.48
CA ASP A 6 -3.17 -2.39 26.11
C ASP A 6 -4.19 -3.11 25.22
N LYS A 7 -4.91 -4.11 25.75
CA LYS A 7 -5.96 -4.80 25.01
C LYS A 7 -7.13 -3.88 24.65
N MET A 8 -7.55 -3.01 25.56
CA MET A 8 -8.59 -2.01 25.26
C MET A 8 -8.10 -0.96 24.24
N ALA A 9 -6.84 -0.53 24.33
CA ALA A 9 -6.25 0.37 23.35
C ALA A 9 -6.15 -0.26 21.95
N THR A 10 -5.75 -1.52 21.85
CA THR A 10 -5.73 -2.27 20.58
C THR A 10 -7.12 -2.49 20.00
N ALA A 11 -8.11 -2.88 20.83
CA ALA A 11 -9.49 -3.04 20.38
C ALA A 11 -10.08 -1.73 19.83
N ARG A 12 -9.82 -0.61 20.52
CA ARG A 12 -10.25 0.73 20.07
C ARG A 12 -9.56 1.17 18.77
N ARG A 13 -8.27 0.84 18.59
CA ARG A 13 -7.52 1.10 17.34
C ARG A 13 -8.07 0.28 16.18
N ALA A 14 -8.28 -1.02 16.37
CA ALA A 14 -8.89 -1.88 15.36
C ALA A 14 -10.28 -1.37 14.95
N GLN A 15 -11.10 -0.93 15.91
CA GLN A 15 -12.43 -0.37 15.62
C GLN A 15 -12.37 0.94 14.83
N LEU A 16 -11.37 1.80 15.06
CA LEU A 16 -11.15 3.00 14.25
C LEU A 16 -10.77 2.67 12.81
N VAL A 17 -9.86 1.71 12.62
CA VAL A 17 -9.43 1.28 11.28
C VAL A 17 -10.58 0.60 10.52
N LEU A 18 -11.28 -0.32 11.19
CA LEU A 18 -12.43 -1.04 10.62
C LEU A 18 -13.63 -0.13 10.37
N GLY A 19 -13.87 0.88 11.21
CA GLY A 19 -14.97 1.83 11.02
C GLY A 19 -14.89 2.58 9.70
N HIS A 20 -13.68 2.91 9.22
CA HIS A 20 -13.47 3.49 7.90
C HIS A 20 -13.66 2.49 6.75
N LEU A 21 -13.46 1.21 7.03
CA LEU A 21 -13.66 0.12 6.08
C LEU A 21 -15.09 -0.46 6.16
N ALA A 22 -15.97 0.01 7.05
CA ALA A 22 -17.34 -0.46 7.18
C ALA A 22 -18.33 0.20 6.20
N GLY A 23 -17.85 1.05 5.28
CA GLY A 23 -18.67 1.66 4.24
C GLY A 23 -19.32 0.61 3.32
N ALA A 24 -20.63 0.76 3.10
CA ALA A 24 -21.57 -0.08 2.36
C ALA A 24 -21.01 -1.45 1.93
N ALA A 25 -21.18 -2.45 2.79
CA ALA A 25 -21.14 -3.82 2.34
C ALA A 25 -22.13 -3.97 1.17
N PRO A 26 -21.75 -4.58 0.04
CA PRO A 26 -22.70 -4.89 -1.01
C PRO A 26 -23.83 -5.71 -0.38
N GLY A 27 -25.10 -5.32 -0.59
CA GLY A 27 -26.23 -6.09 -0.10
C GLY A 27 -26.14 -7.54 -0.56
N PRO A 28 -26.71 -8.51 0.17
CA PRO A 28 -26.70 -9.91 -0.24
C PRO A 28 -27.26 -10.02 -1.66
N GLY A 29 -26.41 -10.40 -2.64
CA GLY A 29 -26.77 -10.49 -4.06
C GLY A 29 -26.13 -9.44 -5.00
N ALA A 30 -25.30 -8.52 -4.52
CA ALA A 30 -24.55 -7.61 -5.38
C ALA A 30 -23.36 -8.34 -6.03
N SER A 31 -23.48 -8.69 -7.32
CA SER A 31 -22.38 -9.24 -8.11
C SER A 31 -21.39 -8.12 -8.50
N PRO A 32 -20.07 -8.37 -8.45
CA PRO A 32 -19.08 -7.45 -9.02
C PRO A 32 -19.45 -7.11 -10.47
N ARG A 33 -19.52 -5.81 -10.81
CA ARG A 33 -19.74 -5.35 -12.18
C ARG A 33 -18.42 -4.90 -12.78
N ALA A 34 -18.06 -5.45 -13.93
CA ALA A 34 -16.90 -5.00 -14.68
C ALA A 34 -17.10 -3.54 -15.12
N VAL A 35 -16.12 -2.68 -14.84
CA VAL A 35 -16.09 -1.30 -15.31
C VAL A 35 -14.99 -1.20 -16.36
N PRO A 36 -15.26 -0.69 -17.57
CA PRO A 36 -14.23 -0.52 -18.59
C PRO A 36 -13.16 0.47 -18.10
N CYS A 37 -11.90 0.08 -18.24
CA CYS A 37 -10.77 0.97 -17.98
C CYS A 37 -10.74 2.10 -19.03
N ALA A 38 -10.81 3.36 -18.61
CA ALA A 38 -10.86 4.53 -19.50
C ALA A 38 -9.52 4.83 -20.24
N GLY A 39 -8.54 3.92 -20.19
CA GLY A 39 -7.14 4.18 -20.55
C GLY A 39 -6.66 3.69 -21.91
N GLY A 40 -7.51 3.14 -22.78
CA GLY A 40 -7.07 2.65 -24.09
C GLY A 40 -8.21 2.21 -25.01
N PRO A 41 -7.91 1.88 -26.28
CA PRO A 41 -8.90 1.30 -27.18
C PRO A 41 -9.46 -0.01 -26.58
N PRO A 42 -10.75 -0.32 -26.78
CA PRO A 42 -11.34 -1.55 -26.28
C PRO A 42 -10.53 -2.74 -26.82
N ARG A 43 -9.86 -3.46 -25.92
CA ARG A 43 -9.26 -4.75 -26.24
C ARG A 43 -10.38 -5.80 -26.24
N ALA A 44 -10.25 -6.81 -27.09
CA ALA A 44 -11.12 -7.98 -27.01
C ALA A 44 -10.91 -8.64 -25.64
N ASN A 45 -12.01 -8.93 -24.93
CA ASN A 45 -11.96 -9.62 -23.64
C ASN A 45 -11.43 -11.04 -23.87
N SER A 46 -10.21 -11.32 -23.43
CA SER A 46 -9.61 -12.65 -23.45
C SER A 46 -9.93 -13.39 -22.15
N PRO A 47 -10.16 -14.71 -22.17
CA PRO A 47 -10.24 -15.50 -20.93
C PRO A 47 -8.96 -15.42 -20.09
N ASP A 48 -7.83 -15.05 -20.69
CA ASP A 48 -6.52 -14.92 -20.02
C ASP A 48 -6.24 -13.50 -19.52
N ASP A 49 -7.20 -12.58 -19.61
CA ASP A 49 -7.01 -11.20 -19.14
C ASP A 49 -6.86 -11.14 -17.62
N VAL A 50 -5.86 -10.39 -17.16
CA VAL A 50 -5.69 -10.07 -15.74
C VAL A 50 -6.68 -8.97 -15.35
N VAL A 51 -7.64 -9.32 -14.49
CA VAL A 51 -8.69 -8.41 -14.06
C VAL A 51 -8.55 -8.01 -12.58
N VAL A 52 -8.91 -6.76 -12.28
CA VAL A 52 -9.04 -6.29 -10.89
C VAL A 52 -10.47 -6.55 -10.44
N VAL A 53 -10.64 -7.47 -9.49
CA VAL A 53 -11.97 -7.85 -8.98
C VAL A 53 -12.53 -6.82 -8.01
N HIS A 54 -11.69 -6.36 -7.08
CA HIS A 54 -12.09 -5.45 -6.02
C HIS A 54 -10.88 -4.69 -5.44
N GLY A 55 -11.13 -3.60 -4.73
CA GLY A 55 -10.10 -2.83 -4.04
C GLY A 55 -10.65 -2.04 -2.86
N ARG A 56 -9.92 -2.05 -1.75
CA ARG A 56 -10.18 -1.21 -0.57
C ARG A 56 -8.89 -0.50 -0.17
N ARG A 57 -9.05 0.64 0.50
CA ARG A 57 -7.98 1.34 1.19
C ARG A 57 -8.47 1.85 2.53
N THR A 58 -7.56 2.00 3.47
CA THR A 58 -7.83 2.75 4.69
C THR A 58 -8.00 4.25 4.38
N ALA A 59 -8.52 5.00 5.35
CA ALA A 59 -8.37 6.46 5.32
C ALA A 59 -6.87 6.84 5.34
N ILE A 60 -6.49 8.02 4.85
CA ILE A 60 -5.09 8.46 4.91
C ILE A 60 -4.93 9.41 6.11
N GLY A 61 -4.17 8.97 7.11
CA GLY A 61 -3.89 9.76 8.32
C GLY A 61 -2.64 10.61 8.19
N ARG A 62 -2.66 11.85 8.72
CA ARG A 62 -1.45 12.67 8.84
C ARG A 62 -0.44 11.99 9.77
N ALA A 63 0.81 11.85 9.35
CA ALA A 63 1.84 11.23 10.18
C ALA A 63 2.04 11.99 11.51
N ARG A 64 2.34 11.25 12.59
CA ARG A 64 2.59 11.73 13.96
C ARG A 64 1.42 12.44 14.68
N ARG A 65 0.44 12.97 13.97
CA ARG A 65 -0.69 13.77 14.53
C ARG A 65 -2.08 13.24 14.18
N GLY A 66 -2.20 12.40 13.17
CA GLY A 66 -3.46 11.83 12.70
C GLY A 66 -3.89 10.59 13.49
N GLY A 67 -5.06 10.05 13.15
CA GLY A 67 -5.68 8.93 13.87
C GLY A 67 -4.89 7.61 13.86
N PHE A 68 -3.98 7.42 12.90
CA PHE A 68 -3.13 6.22 12.79
C PHE A 68 -1.72 6.41 13.34
N LYS A 69 -1.48 7.47 14.14
CA LYS A 69 -0.12 7.76 14.65
C LYS A 69 0.46 6.64 15.53
N ASP A 70 -0.40 5.90 16.22
CA ASP A 70 -0.04 4.78 17.12
C ASP A 70 -0.47 3.41 16.55
N THR A 71 -0.85 3.36 15.27
CA THR A 71 -1.27 2.12 14.60
C THR A 71 -0.11 1.53 13.84
N THR A 72 0.18 0.26 14.10
CA THR A 72 1.27 -0.48 13.44
C THR A 72 0.87 -0.86 12.00
N PRO A 73 1.84 -1.07 11.10
CA PRO A 73 1.53 -1.30 9.68
C PRO A 73 0.89 -2.68 9.45
N ASP A 74 1.20 -3.68 10.27
CA ASP A 74 0.54 -4.99 10.27
C ASP A 74 -0.95 -4.88 10.63
N GLU A 75 -1.34 -4.07 11.61
CA GLU A 75 -2.75 -3.79 11.95
C GLU A 75 -3.48 -3.12 10.77
N LEU A 76 -2.87 -2.11 10.13
CA LEU A 76 -3.44 -1.44 8.96
C LEU A 76 -3.59 -2.40 7.77
N LEU A 77 -2.60 -3.24 7.55
CA LEU A 77 -2.59 -4.23 6.48
C LEU A 77 -3.63 -5.33 6.71
N ALA A 78 -3.71 -5.87 7.92
CA ALA A 78 -4.68 -6.90 8.28
C ALA A 78 -6.12 -6.40 8.08
N ALA A 79 -6.40 -5.15 8.46
CA ALA A 79 -7.74 -4.58 8.30
C ALA A 79 -8.16 -4.49 6.83
N VAL A 80 -7.27 -4.04 5.94
CA VAL A 80 -7.61 -3.95 4.51
C VAL A 80 -7.67 -5.32 3.83
N MET A 81 -6.80 -6.26 4.21
CA MET A 81 -6.86 -7.66 3.76
C MET A 81 -8.20 -8.30 4.11
N ALA A 82 -8.60 -8.23 5.38
CA ALA A 82 -9.86 -8.78 5.87
C ALA A 82 -11.06 -8.13 5.18
N ALA A 83 -11.05 -6.81 5.02
CA ALA A 83 -12.14 -6.09 4.35
C ALA A 83 -12.32 -6.52 2.89
N VAL A 84 -11.24 -6.64 2.12
CA VAL A 84 -11.32 -7.10 0.72
C VAL A 84 -11.89 -8.52 0.66
N LEU A 85 -11.37 -9.45 1.47
CA LEU A 85 -11.83 -10.84 1.49
C LEU A 85 -13.31 -10.95 1.88
N GLN A 86 -13.74 -10.17 2.86
CA GLN A 86 -15.13 -10.10 3.30
C GLN A 86 -16.05 -9.56 2.18
N ASP A 87 -15.65 -8.47 1.52
CA ASP A 87 -16.46 -7.83 0.47
C ASP A 87 -16.70 -8.76 -0.72
N VAL A 88 -15.69 -9.52 -1.14
CA VAL A 88 -15.80 -10.47 -2.25
C VAL A 88 -16.24 -11.87 -1.83
N ASN A 89 -16.47 -12.08 -0.52
CA ASN A 89 -16.81 -13.37 0.08
C ASN A 89 -15.87 -14.51 -0.41
N LEU A 90 -14.56 -14.23 -0.42
CA LEU A 90 -13.55 -15.15 -0.91
C LEU A 90 -12.92 -15.94 0.23
N ARG A 91 -12.88 -17.26 0.06
CA ARG A 91 -12.15 -18.16 0.95
C ARG A 91 -10.63 -17.91 0.86
N PRO A 92 -9.93 -17.60 1.96
CA PRO A 92 -8.50 -17.27 1.91
C PRO A 92 -7.60 -18.36 1.31
N GLU A 93 -8.01 -19.63 1.43
CA GLU A 93 -7.23 -20.81 1.00
C GLU A 93 -7.03 -20.88 -0.53
N VAL A 94 -7.82 -20.14 -1.30
CA VAL A 94 -7.75 -20.15 -2.78
C VAL A 94 -6.73 -19.15 -3.32
N LEU A 95 -6.16 -18.30 -2.45
CA LEU A 95 -5.12 -17.36 -2.82
C LEU A 95 -3.82 -18.12 -3.10
N GLY A 96 -3.15 -17.82 -4.21
CA GLY A 96 -1.86 -18.45 -4.49
C GLY A 96 -0.64 -17.58 -4.20
N ASP A 97 -0.78 -16.27 -4.04
CA ASP A 97 0.29 -15.41 -3.50
C ASP A 97 -0.26 -14.06 -3.01
N ILE A 98 0.53 -13.42 -2.14
CA ILE A 98 0.31 -12.07 -1.63
C ILE A 98 1.57 -11.25 -1.90
N CYS A 99 1.46 -10.12 -2.58
CA CYS A 99 2.56 -9.18 -2.75
C CYS A 99 2.26 -7.85 -2.06
N VAL A 100 3.15 -7.41 -1.16
CA VAL A 100 2.98 -6.19 -0.38
C VAL A 100 4.07 -5.16 -0.69
N GLY A 101 3.67 -3.99 -1.17
CA GLY A 101 4.57 -2.85 -1.35
C GLY A 101 4.83 -2.11 -0.03
N ASN A 102 6.08 -1.98 0.38
CA ASN A 102 6.48 -1.16 1.54
C ASN A 102 7.90 -0.62 1.38
N VAL A 103 8.15 0.60 1.90
CA VAL A 103 9.43 1.28 1.79
C VAL A 103 10.21 1.27 3.10
N LEU A 104 9.64 1.78 4.20
CA LEU A 104 10.43 2.14 5.40
C LEU A 104 10.67 1.01 6.38
N GLN A 105 10.00 -0.13 6.23
CA GLN A 105 10.18 -1.23 7.17
C GLN A 105 11.43 -2.05 6.82
N PRO A 106 12.11 -2.62 7.83
CA PRO A 106 13.22 -3.54 7.59
C PRO A 106 12.81 -4.67 6.63
N GLY A 107 13.68 -4.99 5.67
CA GLY A 107 13.41 -6.02 4.67
C GLY A 107 12.16 -5.76 3.82
N ALA A 108 11.88 -4.48 3.52
CA ALA A 108 10.65 -4.05 2.83
C ALA A 108 9.37 -4.54 3.52
N GLY A 109 9.42 -4.77 4.84
CA GLY A 109 8.27 -5.21 5.61
C GLY A 109 7.83 -6.66 5.37
N ALA A 110 8.68 -7.56 4.89
CA ALA A 110 8.33 -8.97 4.65
C ALA A 110 7.70 -9.64 5.89
N LEU A 111 8.31 -9.45 7.07
CA LEU A 111 7.77 -9.97 8.33
C LEU A 111 6.40 -9.34 8.67
N ILE A 112 6.26 -8.03 8.45
CA ILE A 112 5.02 -7.28 8.72
C ILE A 112 3.90 -7.74 7.79
N ALA A 113 4.22 -7.99 6.53
CA ALA A 113 3.29 -8.54 5.55
C ALA A 113 2.77 -9.91 6.00
N ARG A 114 3.69 -10.79 6.44
CA ARG A 114 3.34 -12.12 6.96
C ARG A 114 2.53 -12.07 8.27
N VAL A 115 2.84 -11.13 9.17
CA VAL A 115 2.04 -10.92 10.38
C VAL A 115 0.64 -10.41 10.04
N GLY A 116 0.52 -9.41 9.15
CA GLY A 116 -0.77 -8.88 8.68
C GLY A 116 -1.62 -9.95 7.99
N GLN A 117 -1.00 -10.84 7.22
CA GLN A 117 -1.64 -12.04 6.64
C GLN A 117 -2.30 -12.90 7.73
N PHE A 118 -1.56 -13.27 8.79
CA PHE A 118 -2.12 -14.10 9.85
C PHE A 118 -3.17 -13.37 10.70
N LEU A 119 -2.98 -12.08 10.96
CA LEU A 119 -3.96 -11.25 11.67
C LEU A 119 -5.27 -11.09 10.88
N SER A 120 -5.25 -11.26 9.56
CA SER A 120 -6.44 -11.25 8.70
C SER A 120 -7.07 -12.63 8.47
N GLY A 121 -6.53 -13.69 9.10
CA GLY A 121 -7.07 -15.04 9.01
C GLY A 121 -6.69 -15.80 7.73
N ILE A 122 -5.71 -15.31 6.97
CA ILE A 122 -5.21 -16.01 5.79
C ILE A 122 -4.23 -17.11 6.22
N PRO A 123 -4.39 -18.36 5.78
CA PRO A 123 -3.59 -19.49 6.26
C PRO A 123 -2.16 -19.43 5.76
N GLU A 124 -1.31 -20.21 6.42
CA GLU A 124 0.13 -20.32 6.15
C GLU A 124 0.46 -20.91 4.78
N THR A 125 -0.48 -21.64 4.18
CA THR A 125 -0.37 -22.24 2.84
C THR A 125 -0.28 -21.19 1.74
N VAL A 126 -0.78 -19.98 1.97
CA VAL A 126 -0.67 -18.86 1.03
C VAL A 126 0.69 -18.20 1.22
N PRO A 127 1.56 -18.16 0.20
CA PRO A 127 2.84 -17.46 0.30
C PRO A 127 2.65 -15.93 0.34
N CYS A 128 3.68 -15.24 0.80
CA CYS A 128 3.68 -13.78 0.87
C CYS A 128 5.09 -13.25 0.57
N SER A 129 5.14 -12.21 -0.26
CA SER A 129 6.35 -11.48 -0.61
C SER A 129 6.17 -9.99 -0.36
N SER A 130 7.29 -9.27 -0.27
CA SER A 130 7.29 -7.81 -0.22
C SER A 130 8.17 -7.22 -1.31
N VAL A 131 7.83 -6.02 -1.74
CA VAL A 131 8.57 -5.28 -2.76
C VAL A 131 8.79 -3.83 -2.34
N ASN A 132 10.00 -3.35 -2.58
CA ASN A 132 10.33 -1.94 -2.42
C ASN A 132 10.81 -1.39 -3.77
N ARG A 133 9.98 -0.56 -4.38
CA ARG A 133 10.33 0.32 -5.50
C ARG A 133 9.95 1.76 -5.13
N GLN A 134 10.35 2.18 -3.93
CA GLN A 134 10.11 3.53 -3.40
C GLN A 134 8.62 3.92 -3.51
N CYS A 135 8.30 5.14 -3.91
CA CYS A 135 6.93 5.65 -4.06
C CYS A 135 6.03 4.79 -4.97
N SER A 136 6.61 3.95 -5.82
CA SER A 136 5.89 3.06 -6.75
C SER A 136 5.66 1.65 -6.23
N SER A 137 6.04 1.34 -4.98
CA SER A 137 6.00 -0.02 -4.43
C SER A 137 4.62 -0.69 -4.52
N GLY A 138 3.54 0.06 -4.29
CA GLY A 138 2.19 -0.47 -4.42
C GLY A 138 1.83 -0.87 -5.85
N LEU A 139 2.20 -0.06 -6.84
CA LEU A 139 1.99 -0.40 -8.26
C LEU A 139 2.94 -1.52 -8.72
N GLN A 140 4.17 -1.54 -8.19
CA GLN A 140 5.11 -2.62 -8.49
C GLN A 140 4.60 -3.98 -8.01
N ALA A 141 3.93 -4.02 -6.86
CA ALA A 141 3.31 -5.25 -6.37
C ALA A 141 2.22 -5.76 -7.35
N ILE A 142 1.45 -4.85 -7.94
CA ILE A 142 0.45 -5.19 -8.99
C ILE A 142 1.16 -5.77 -10.21
N ILE A 143 2.22 -5.11 -10.68
CA ILE A 143 2.99 -5.54 -11.85
C ILE A 143 3.63 -6.92 -11.62
N ASN A 144 4.17 -7.17 -10.43
CA ASN A 144 4.77 -8.47 -10.08
C ASN A 144 3.74 -9.59 -10.19
N ILE A 145 2.57 -9.41 -9.59
CA ILE A 145 1.49 -10.41 -9.65
C ILE A 145 0.98 -10.58 -11.08
N ALA A 146 0.77 -9.49 -11.81
CA ALA A 146 0.34 -9.54 -13.20
C ALA A 146 1.33 -10.32 -14.09
N GLY A 147 2.64 -10.19 -13.83
CA GLY A 147 3.68 -10.94 -14.53
C GLY A 147 3.83 -12.40 -14.09
N SER A 148 3.44 -12.73 -12.86
CA SER A 148 3.47 -14.10 -12.32
C SER A 148 2.27 -14.95 -12.72
N LEU A 149 1.20 -14.34 -13.24
CA LEU A 149 0.01 -15.03 -13.73
C LEU A 149 0.37 -15.87 -14.97
N ASN A 150 0.50 -17.18 -14.78
CA ASN A 150 0.84 -18.15 -15.83
C ASN A 150 -0.14 -19.34 -15.91
N GLY A 151 -1.35 -19.17 -15.38
CA GLY A 151 -2.43 -20.17 -15.40
C GLY A 151 -2.43 -21.17 -14.23
N ALA A 152 -1.30 -21.38 -13.54
CA ALA A 152 -1.21 -22.27 -12.37
C ALA A 152 -1.74 -21.65 -11.08
N ILE A 153 -1.64 -20.31 -10.96
CA ILE A 153 -2.19 -19.54 -9.86
C ILE A 153 -3.18 -18.53 -10.44
N GLN A 154 -4.40 -18.48 -9.89
CA GLN A 154 -5.50 -17.73 -10.51
C GLN A 154 -5.99 -16.53 -9.68
N ILE A 155 -5.74 -16.52 -8.37
CA ILE A 155 -6.24 -15.45 -7.49
C ILE A 155 -5.13 -15.01 -6.54
N PHE A 156 -4.97 -13.70 -6.44
CA PHE A 156 -3.88 -13.06 -5.73
C PHE A 156 -4.39 -11.86 -4.94
N LEU A 157 -3.64 -11.50 -3.91
CA LEU A 157 -3.86 -10.25 -3.20
C LEU A 157 -2.64 -9.34 -3.36
N VAL A 158 -2.93 -8.09 -3.69
CA VAL A 158 -1.91 -7.05 -3.81
C VAL A 158 -2.25 -5.92 -2.86
N PHE A 159 -1.30 -5.57 -2.01
CA PHE A 159 -1.46 -4.48 -1.06
C PHE A 159 -0.23 -3.60 -1.00
N SER A 160 -0.38 -2.45 -0.36
CA SER A 160 0.74 -1.62 0.06
C SER A 160 0.40 -1.02 1.39
N VAL A 161 1.40 -0.87 2.25
CA VAL A 161 1.24 -0.28 3.57
C VAL A 161 2.46 0.55 3.92
N GLU A 162 2.24 1.68 4.58
CA GLU A 162 3.31 2.55 5.04
C GLU A 162 2.91 3.22 6.35
N THR A 163 3.86 3.36 7.29
CA THR A 163 3.66 4.14 8.51
C THR A 163 4.84 5.07 8.76
N MET A 164 4.69 6.32 8.33
CA MET A 164 5.68 7.37 8.56
C MET A 164 5.64 7.92 10.00
N SER A 165 4.66 7.52 10.80
CA SER A 165 4.58 7.88 12.23
C SER A 165 5.54 7.08 13.08
N LEU A 166 5.69 5.78 12.76
CA LEU A 166 6.48 4.82 13.54
C LEU A 166 7.86 4.54 12.95
N ARG A 167 8.10 4.95 11.69
CA ARG A 167 9.40 4.86 11.02
C ARG A 167 9.80 6.19 10.42
N SER A 168 11.10 6.45 10.46
CA SER A 168 11.72 7.61 9.84
C SER A 168 12.37 7.19 8.53
N ALA A 169 12.30 8.07 7.52
CA ALA A 169 13.02 7.91 6.27
C ALA A 169 14.52 8.24 6.38
N ASN A 170 14.99 8.68 7.56
CA ASN A 170 16.36 9.18 7.75
C ASN A 170 17.40 8.08 8.01
N ASN A 171 17.03 6.80 7.95
CA ASN A 171 17.98 5.70 8.11
C ASN A 171 18.13 4.96 6.78
N PRO A 172 19.17 5.25 5.99
CA PRO A 172 19.39 4.61 4.70
C PRO A 172 20.05 3.21 4.81
N GLY A 173 20.40 2.76 6.02
CA GLY A 173 21.15 1.53 6.24
C GLY A 173 22.65 1.70 6.00
N ASP A 174 23.35 0.57 5.82
CA ASP A 174 24.80 0.55 5.63
C ASP A 174 25.15 0.90 4.17
N ILE A 175 25.74 2.08 3.97
CA ILE A 175 26.20 2.55 2.66
C ILE A 175 27.72 2.67 2.66
N SER A 176 28.36 2.30 1.54
CA SER A 176 29.81 2.43 1.34
C SER A 176 30.31 3.87 1.54
N SER A 177 31.47 4.04 2.17
CA SER A 177 32.17 5.31 2.31
C SER A 177 32.46 6.00 0.97
N ASN A 178 32.63 5.22 -0.09
CA ASN A 178 32.99 5.73 -1.42
C ASN A 178 31.78 6.31 -2.18
N MET A 179 30.57 6.27 -1.59
CA MET A 179 29.37 6.86 -2.17
C MET A 179 29.56 8.33 -2.53
N MET A 180 30.31 9.08 -1.71
CA MET A 180 30.52 10.51 -1.90
C MET A 180 31.41 10.83 -3.10
N ASP A 181 32.22 9.87 -3.55
CA ASP A 181 33.13 10.01 -4.69
C ASP A 181 32.42 9.78 -6.02
N ASN A 182 31.24 9.13 -6.01
CA ASN A 182 30.42 8.92 -7.19
C ASN A 182 29.25 9.92 -7.22
N PRO A 183 29.20 10.86 -8.20
CA PRO A 183 28.15 11.87 -8.25
C PRO A 183 26.73 11.29 -8.28
N LYS A 184 26.50 10.22 -9.04
CA LYS A 184 25.18 9.58 -9.14
C LYS A 184 24.78 8.87 -7.85
N ALA A 185 25.73 8.26 -7.16
CA ALA A 185 25.45 7.62 -5.88
C ALA A 185 25.08 8.68 -4.85
N ARG A 186 25.87 9.76 -4.75
CA ARG A 186 25.59 10.91 -3.88
C ARG A 186 24.21 11.52 -4.13
N ASP A 187 23.78 11.60 -5.39
CA ASP A 187 22.46 12.15 -5.74
C ASP A 187 21.29 11.35 -5.14
N CYS A 188 21.48 10.07 -4.77
CA CYS A 188 20.48 9.28 -4.06
C CYS A 188 20.20 9.77 -2.62
N LEU A 189 21.06 10.61 -2.04
CA LEU A 189 20.84 11.25 -0.73
C LEU A 189 20.15 12.61 -0.82
N ILE A 190 19.94 13.14 -2.03
CA ILE A 190 19.28 14.44 -2.18
C ILE A 190 17.87 14.31 -1.61
N PRO A 191 17.49 15.14 -0.62
CA PRO A 191 16.13 15.10 -0.08
C PRO A 191 15.11 15.33 -1.18
N MET A 192 14.02 14.56 -1.16
CA MET A 192 12.97 14.66 -2.20
C MET A 192 12.38 16.08 -2.35
N GLY A 193 12.36 16.88 -1.28
CA GLY A 193 11.97 18.29 -1.37
C GLY A 193 12.94 19.11 -2.23
N ILE A 194 14.25 18.85 -2.14
CA ILE A 194 15.26 19.51 -2.96
C ILE A 194 15.16 19.07 -4.42
N THR A 195 14.88 17.79 -4.70
CA THR A 195 14.63 17.37 -6.09
C THR A 195 13.40 18.05 -6.67
N SER A 196 12.37 18.35 -5.87
CA SER A 196 11.22 19.17 -6.27
C SER A 196 11.64 20.61 -6.63
N GLU A 197 12.48 21.25 -5.80
CA GLU A 197 13.01 22.59 -6.10
C GLU A 197 13.85 22.60 -7.39
N ASN A 198 14.72 21.60 -7.57
CA ASN A 198 15.55 21.46 -8.78
C ASN A 198 14.69 21.36 -10.05
N VAL A 199 13.57 20.62 -9.99
CA VAL A 199 12.60 20.52 -11.10
C VAL A 199 11.90 21.86 -11.33
N ALA A 200 11.47 22.53 -10.26
CA ALA A 200 10.79 23.81 -10.36
C ALA A 200 11.69 24.89 -10.99
N GLU A 201 12.96 24.97 -10.57
CA GLU A 201 13.95 25.88 -11.13
C GLU A 201 14.24 25.55 -12.61
N LYS A 202 14.58 24.30 -12.90
CA LYS A 202 14.98 23.84 -14.24
C LYS A 202 13.90 24.08 -15.31
N PHE A 203 12.63 23.94 -14.95
CA PHE A 203 11.51 24.06 -15.87
C PHE A 203 10.67 25.33 -15.68
N GLY A 204 11.12 26.27 -14.84
CA GLY A 204 10.45 27.56 -14.65
C GLY A 204 9.04 27.44 -14.04
N VAL A 205 8.84 26.54 -13.08
CA VAL A 205 7.55 26.34 -12.40
C VAL A 205 7.39 27.33 -11.25
N SER A 206 6.74 28.46 -11.53
CA SER A 206 6.55 29.52 -10.54
C SER A 206 5.77 29.06 -9.31
N ARG A 207 6.02 29.73 -8.18
CA ARG A 207 5.30 29.48 -6.91
C ARG A 207 3.79 29.59 -7.07
N GLN A 208 3.30 30.56 -7.86
CA GLN A 208 1.88 30.75 -8.11
C GLN A 208 1.26 29.53 -8.83
N LYS A 209 1.98 28.91 -9.77
CA LYS A 209 1.52 27.67 -10.43
C LYS A 209 1.44 26.51 -9.44
N GLN A 210 2.44 26.37 -8.57
CA GLN A 210 2.47 25.32 -7.54
C GLN A 210 1.29 25.48 -6.57
N ASP A 211 1.06 26.69 -6.06
CA ASP A 211 -0.03 26.99 -5.13
C ASP A 211 -1.41 26.81 -5.77
N ALA A 212 -1.59 27.26 -7.02
CA ALA A 212 -2.84 27.08 -7.76
C ALA A 212 -3.18 25.59 -7.96
N PHE A 213 -2.18 24.77 -8.31
CA PHE A 213 -2.35 23.32 -8.43
C PHE A 213 -2.70 22.68 -7.08
N ALA A 214 -1.98 23.06 -6.01
CA ALA A 214 -2.23 22.53 -4.67
C ALA A 214 -3.65 22.88 -4.16
N LEU A 215 -4.11 24.12 -4.35
CA LEU A 215 -5.47 24.54 -4.00
C LEU A 215 -6.52 23.74 -4.77
N ALA A 216 -6.37 23.65 -6.09
CA ALA A 216 -7.29 22.88 -6.92
C ALA A 216 -7.35 21.40 -6.50
N SER A 217 -6.23 20.82 -6.07
CA SER A 217 -6.20 19.45 -5.55
C SER A 217 -6.91 19.31 -4.20
N GLN A 218 -6.88 20.30 -3.32
CA GLN A 218 -7.56 20.24 -2.01
C GLN A 218 -9.08 20.43 -2.12
N GLN A 219 -9.54 21.08 -3.20
CA GLN A 219 -10.97 21.30 -3.46
C GLN A 219 -11.69 20.09 -4.06
N LYS A 220 -10.95 19.13 -4.64
CA LYS A 220 -11.48 17.89 -5.24
C LYS A 220 -11.44 16.76 -4.21
#